data_AF-A0A1F7BMA9-F1
#
_entry.id   AF-A0A1F7BMA9-F1
#
_cell.length_a   1.000
_cell.length_b   1.000
_cell.length_c   1.000
_cell.angle_alpha   90.00
_cell.angle_beta   90.00
_cell.angle_gamma   90.00
#
_symmetry.space_group_name_H-M   'P 1'
#
loop_
_entity.id
_entity.type
_entity.pdbx_description
1 polymer ?
#
loop_
_entity_poly.entity_id
_entity_poly.type
_entity_poly.pdbx_seq_one_letter_code
_entity_poly.pdbx_strand_id
1 'polypeptide(L)'
;MKRTVTLLFGASMLLAGCGAQNIVYDIAFRTVDKAQQGQLLLASIRVIERRLNSIGKNQLLDHTIDTKNGAVSITLSIRDKAAAEILANELMQSFTLNIMLNTDEGEESDVTIDGHGGFKKTDITEEHLLWAEAQEDTRTGESKGRIFLIFTQEGQQKMQKLFQGNLGSSIGLFVRGRLVSKLRIDVEIIEDNIVIDNIPSYEVAEIFADDVNVGLHVIFTTH
;
A
#
# COMPACT_ATOMS: atom_id res chain seq x y z
N MET A 1 -73.59 -18.11 24.92
CA MET A 1 -72.27 -18.77 24.75
C MET A 1 -71.29 -17.76 24.20
N LYS A 2 -70.25 -17.42 24.99
CA LYS A 2 -69.18 -16.48 24.63
C LYS A 2 -68.19 -17.20 23.70
N ARG A 3 -67.85 -16.60 22.56
CA ARG A 3 -66.72 -17.03 21.72
C ARG A 3 -65.72 -15.89 21.62
N THR A 4 -64.66 -16.02 22.40
CA THR A 4 -63.44 -15.21 22.35
C THR A 4 -62.65 -15.66 21.11
N VAL A 5 -62.40 -14.76 20.16
CA VAL A 5 -61.44 -15.00 19.08
C VAL A 5 -60.20 -14.16 19.40
N THR A 6 -59.15 -14.85 19.82
CA THR A 6 -57.80 -14.34 20.04
C THR A 6 -57.17 -14.06 18.67
N LEU A 7 -56.86 -12.79 18.37
CA LEU A 7 -56.07 -12.43 17.20
C LEU A 7 -54.58 -12.58 17.57
N LEU A 8 -53.90 -13.54 16.92
CA LEU A 8 -52.45 -13.74 17.02
C LEU A 8 -51.72 -12.61 16.29
N PHE A 9 -50.84 -11.91 17.01
CA PHE A 9 -49.92 -10.92 16.44
C PHE A 9 -48.74 -11.67 15.80
N GLY A 10 -48.78 -11.84 14.48
CA GLY A 10 -47.68 -12.43 13.71
C GLY A 10 -46.59 -11.40 13.47
N ALA A 11 -45.62 -11.30 14.38
CA ALA A 11 -44.39 -10.55 14.15
C ALA A 11 -43.48 -11.36 13.20
N SER A 12 -43.62 -11.13 11.90
CA SER A 12 -42.63 -11.56 10.91
C SER A 12 -41.35 -10.75 11.12
N MET A 13 -40.40 -11.30 11.88
CA MET A 13 -39.00 -10.89 11.81
C MET A 13 -38.52 -11.18 10.38
N LEU A 14 -38.40 -10.14 9.58
CA LEU A 14 -37.61 -10.17 8.36
C LEU A 14 -36.16 -10.44 8.78
N LEU A 15 -35.71 -11.69 8.65
CA LEU A 15 -34.29 -11.97 8.54
C LEU A 15 -33.81 -11.27 7.27
N ALA A 16 -33.28 -10.06 7.41
CA ALA A 16 -32.37 -9.52 6.42
C ALA A 16 -31.20 -10.51 6.36
N GLY A 17 -31.17 -11.35 5.33
CA GLY A 17 -30.06 -12.27 5.11
C GLY A 17 -28.78 -11.45 4.99
N CYS A 18 -27.91 -11.52 6.00
CA CYS A 18 -26.50 -11.16 5.87
C CYS A 18 -25.84 -12.16 4.91
N GLY A 19 -26.07 -11.98 3.61
CA GLY A 19 -25.38 -12.71 2.57
C GLY A 19 -23.97 -12.12 2.42
N ALA A 20 -22.96 -12.97 2.46
CA ALA A 20 -21.61 -12.59 2.04
C ALA A 20 -21.67 -11.96 0.64
N GLN A 21 -20.84 -10.95 0.42
CA GLN A 21 -20.67 -10.30 -0.87
C GLN A 21 -19.54 -11.01 -1.62
N ASN A 22 -19.82 -11.46 -2.83
CA ASN A 22 -18.79 -11.98 -3.72
C ASN A 22 -18.41 -10.89 -4.71
N ILE A 23 -17.15 -10.45 -4.68
CA ILE A 23 -16.62 -9.45 -5.61
C ILE A 23 -15.50 -10.09 -6.43
N VAL A 24 -15.49 -9.84 -7.73
CA VAL A 24 -14.45 -10.29 -8.64
C VAL A 24 -13.60 -9.09 -9.03
N TYR A 25 -12.30 -9.21 -8.85
CA TYR A 25 -11.30 -8.25 -9.32
C TYR A 25 -10.50 -8.86 -10.45
N ASP A 26 -10.50 -8.20 -11.60
CA ASP A 26 -9.51 -8.43 -12.64
C ASP A 26 -8.20 -7.75 -12.27
N ILE A 27 -7.10 -8.44 -12.56
CA ILE A 27 -5.75 -7.97 -12.28
C ILE A 27 -4.98 -7.77 -13.57
N ALA A 28 -4.50 -6.55 -13.76
CA ALA A 28 -3.49 -6.23 -14.77
C ALA A 28 -2.16 -5.89 -14.11
N PHE A 29 -1.07 -6.41 -14.66
CA PHE A 29 0.29 -6.14 -14.21
C PHE A 29 0.99 -5.19 -15.17
N ARG A 30 1.70 -4.20 -14.63
CA ARG A 30 2.55 -3.28 -15.42
C ARG A 30 3.92 -3.88 -15.76
N THR A 31 4.37 -4.88 -15.02
CA THR A 31 5.59 -5.64 -15.33
C THR A 31 5.32 -6.77 -16.33
N VAL A 32 6.30 -7.05 -17.18
CA VAL A 32 6.27 -8.18 -18.14
C VAL A 32 6.91 -9.46 -17.58
N ASP A 33 7.64 -9.36 -16.47
CA ASP A 33 8.31 -10.51 -15.85
C ASP A 33 7.30 -11.41 -15.12
N LYS A 34 7.21 -12.66 -15.57
CA LYS A 34 6.28 -13.66 -15.00
C LYS A 34 6.60 -14.05 -13.55
N ALA A 35 7.87 -14.06 -13.15
CA ALA A 35 8.23 -14.33 -11.76
C ALA A 35 7.73 -13.21 -10.85
N GLN A 36 7.92 -11.96 -11.26
CA GLN A 36 7.39 -10.79 -10.54
C GLN A 36 5.86 -10.78 -10.51
N GLN A 37 5.19 -11.14 -11.61
CA GLN A 37 3.71 -11.25 -11.63
C GLN A 37 3.20 -12.24 -10.57
N GLY A 38 3.86 -13.39 -10.41
CA GLY A 38 3.51 -14.36 -9.36
C GLY A 38 3.69 -13.81 -7.94
N GLN A 39 4.80 -13.09 -7.70
CA GLN A 39 5.04 -12.43 -6.41
C GLN A 39 4.02 -11.33 -6.12
N LEU A 40 3.71 -10.49 -7.12
CA LEU A 40 2.72 -9.42 -7.01
C LEU A 40 1.31 -9.96 -6.76
N LEU A 41 0.96 -11.12 -7.33
CA LEU A 41 -0.32 -11.77 -7.07
C LEU A 41 -0.46 -12.19 -5.61
N LEU A 42 0.58 -12.82 -5.04
CA LEU A 42 0.60 -13.19 -3.62
C LEU A 42 0.62 -11.96 -2.71
N ALA A 43 1.40 -10.94 -3.07
CA ALA A 43 1.41 -9.66 -2.36
C ALA A 43 0.03 -9.00 -2.38
N SER A 44 -0.68 -9.05 -3.52
CA SER A 44 -2.04 -8.51 -3.65
C SER A 44 -3.02 -9.14 -2.67
N ILE A 45 -2.97 -10.47 -2.48
CA ILE A 45 -3.79 -11.16 -1.47
C ILE A 45 -3.46 -10.65 -0.07
N ARG A 46 -2.17 -10.56 0.29
CA ARG A 46 -1.76 -10.04 1.61
C ARG A 46 -2.20 -8.59 1.83
N VAL A 47 -2.12 -7.74 0.81
CA VAL A 47 -2.61 -6.35 0.85
C VAL A 47 -4.13 -6.33 1.08
N ILE A 48 -4.88 -7.14 0.35
CA ILE A 48 -6.35 -7.26 0.49
C ILE A 48 -6.72 -7.70 1.90
N GLU A 49 -6.08 -8.76 2.41
CA GLU A 49 -6.32 -9.28 3.75
C GLU A 49 -6.04 -8.23 4.83
N ARG A 50 -4.91 -7.52 4.75
CA ARG A 50 -4.57 -6.46 5.70
C ARG A 50 -5.58 -5.31 5.69
N ARG A 51 -6.01 -4.86 4.51
CA ARG A 51 -7.01 -3.78 4.38
C ARG A 51 -8.37 -4.21 4.90
N LEU A 52 -8.81 -5.43 4.58
CA LEU A 52 -10.05 -5.95 5.15
C LEU A 52 -9.96 -6.06 6.68
N ASN A 53 -8.83 -6.51 7.21
CA ASN A 53 -8.60 -6.57 8.66
C ASN A 53 -8.54 -5.19 9.34
N SER A 54 -8.04 -4.15 8.65
CA SER A 54 -8.06 -2.78 9.18
C SER A 54 -9.46 -2.16 9.18
N ILE A 55 -10.31 -2.53 8.22
CA ILE A 55 -11.73 -2.15 8.17
C ILE A 55 -12.51 -2.89 9.27
N GLY A 56 -12.22 -4.17 9.48
CA GLY A 56 -12.82 -4.97 10.54
C GLY A 56 -12.23 -6.38 10.63
N LYS A 57 -12.27 -6.98 11.82
CA LYS A 57 -11.75 -8.34 12.00
C LYS A 57 -12.62 -9.37 11.25
N ASN A 58 -11.98 -10.35 10.61
CA ASN A 58 -12.63 -11.50 9.97
C ASN A 58 -13.64 -11.12 8.87
N GLN A 59 -13.32 -10.07 8.10
CA GLN A 59 -14.13 -9.61 6.96
C GLN A 59 -13.98 -10.50 5.74
N LEU A 60 -12.76 -10.96 5.43
CA LEU A 60 -12.53 -11.95 4.39
C LEU A 60 -13.00 -13.33 4.89
N LEU A 61 -13.93 -13.94 4.17
CA LEU A 61 -14.42 -15.28 4.44
C LEU A 61 -13.69 -16.32 3.60
N ASP A 62 -13.45 -16.00 2.33
CA ASP A 62 -12.76 -16.87 1.37
C ASP A 62 -12.20 -16.06 0.21
N HIS A 63 -11.22 -16.61 -0.50
CA HIS A 63 -10.75 -16.07 -1.77
C HIS A 63 -10.36 -17.19 -2.75
N THR A 64 -10.61 -16.96 -4.03
CA THR A 64 -10.12 -17.84 -5.10
C THR A 64 -9.39 -17.04 -6.16
N ILE A 65 -8.36 -17.65 -6.73
CA ILE A 65 -7.58 -17.09 -7.83
C ILE A 65 -7.87 -17.92 -9.07
N ASP A 66 -8.32 -17.26 -10.13
CA ASP A 66 -8.53 -17.85 -11.43
C ASP A 66 -7.52 -17.28 -12.42
N THR A 67 -6.93 -18.16 -13.24
CA THR A 67 -6.08 -17.76 -14.36
C THR A 67 -6.58 -18.43 -15.64
N LYS A 68 -7.12 -17.64 -16.57
CA LYS A 68 -7.69 -18.14 -17.83
C LYS A 68 -7.12 -17.34 -18.99
N ASN A 69 -6.50 -18.03 -19.95
CA ASN A 69 -5.92 -17.41 -21.15
C ASN A 69 -4.95 -16.24 -20.85
N GLY A 70 -4.23 -16.31 -19.72
CA GLY A 70 -3.30 -15.27 -19.29
C GLY A 70 -3.95 -14.09 -18.55
N ALA A 71 -5.28 -14.01 -18.46
CA ALA A 71 -5.98 -13.10 -17.57
C ALA A 71 -6.03 -13.69 -16.15
N VAL A 72 -5.83 -12.84 -15.15
CA VAL A 72 -5.86 -13.20 -13.73
C VAL A 72 -7.01 -12.48 -13.07
N SER A 73 -7.82 -13.21 -12.31
CA SER A 73 -8.90 -12.64 -11.50
C SER A 73 -8.88 -13.20 -10.08
N ILE A 74 -9.21 -12.36 -9.10
CA ILE A 74 -9.38 -12.75 -7.70
C ILE A 74 -10.86 -12.59 -7.35
N THR A 75 -11.50 -13.69 -6.93
CA THR A 75 -12.84 -13.63 -6.34
C THR A 75 -12.70 -13.59 -4.82
N LEU A 76 -13.33 -12.61 -4.18
CA LEU A 76 -13.35 -12.47 -2.73
C LEU A 76 -14.75 -12.68 -2.20
N SER A 77 -14.89 -13.49 -1.15
CA SER A 77 -16.11 -13.56 -0.35
C SER A 77 -15.95 -12.73 0.92
N ILE A 78 -16.68 -11.64 1.03
CA ILE A 78 -16.56 -10.63 2.09
C ILE A 78 -17.84 -10.60 2.92
N ARG A 79 -17.70 -10.60 4.25
CA ARG A 79 -18.82 -10.63 5.19
C ARG A 79 -19.74 -9.42 5.06
N ASP A 80 -19.18 -8.22 5.17
CA ASP A 80 -19.95 -6.99 5.21
C ASP A 80 -19.87 -6.21 3.90
N LYS A 81 -21.04 -5.81 3.37
CA LYS A 81 -21.12 -5.03 2.12
C LYS A 81 -20.37 -3.70 2.19
N ALA A 82 -20.47 -3.00 3.31
CA ALA A 82 -19.74 -1.75 3.52
C ALA A 82 -18.21 -1.96 3.46
N ALA A 83 -17.71 -3.06 4.04
CA ALA A 83 -16.29 -3.38 3.96
C ALA A 83 -15.84 -3.68 2.53
N ALA A 84 -16.70 -4.36 1.77
CA ALA A 84 -16.47 -4.67 0.36
C ALA A 84 -16.37 -3.38 -0.51
N GLU A 85 -17.25 -2.41 -0.27
CA GLU A 85 -17.24 -1.10 -0.94
C GLU A 85 -16.01 -0.25 -0.56
N ILE A 86 -15.62 -0.25 0.72
CA ILE A 86 -14.40 0.46 1.17
C ILE A 86 -13.16 -0.16 0.53
N LEU A 87 -13.04 -1.49 0.55
CA LEU A 87 -11.92 -2.19 -0.08
C LEU A 87 -11.83 -1.87 -1.58
N ALA A 88 -12.95 -1.92 -2.30
CA ALA A 88 -12.99 -1.62 -3.72
C ALA A 88 -12.45 -0.21 -4.00
N ASN A 89 -12.92 0.78 -3.23
CA ASN A 89 -12.45 2.15 -3.34
C ASN A 89 -10.93 2.27 -3.06
N GLU A 90 -10.42 1.59 -2.03
CA GLU A 90 -9.00 1.65 -1.69
C GLU A 90 -8.08 0.95 -2.71
N LEU A 91 -8.53 -0.14 -3.33
CA LEU A 91 -7.76 -0.89 -4.33
C LEU A 91 -7.71 -0.18 -5.69
N MET A 92 -8.78 0.53 -6.05
CA MET A 92 -8.87 1.26 -7.32
C MET A 92 -8.22 2.66 -7.25
N GLN A 93 -7.86 3.15 -6.06
CA GLN A 93 -7.14 4.41 -5.90
C GLN A 93 -5.73 4.32 -6.48
N SER A 94 -5.34 5.33 -7.27
CA SER A 94 -3.98 5.48 -7.76
C SER A 94 -2.98 5.54 -6.61
N PHE A 95 -1.92 4.74 -6.73
CA PHE A 95 -0.79 4.82 -5.82
C PHE A 95 -0.01 6.10 -6.08
N THR A 96 0.42 6.78 -5.01
CA THR A 96 1.24 7.98 -5.09
C THR A 96 2.42 7.85 -4.13
N LEU A 97 3.61 8.17 -4.62
CA LEU A 97 4.85 8.24 -3.86
C LEU A 97 5.61 9.49 -4.29
N ASN A 98 6.06 10.29 -3.34
CA ASN A 98 6.83 11.49 -3.65
C ASN A 98 8.06 11.55 -2.75
N ILE A 99 9.20 11.89 -3.33
CA ILE A 99 10.35 12.37 -2.57
C ILE A 99 10.21 13.89 -2.46
N MET A 100 10.27 14.42 -1.25
CA MET A 100 10.19 15.86 -0.99
C MET A 100 11.43 16.30 -0.24
N LEU A 101 11.96 17.48 -0.56
CA LEU A 101 13.10 18.07 0.12
C LEU A 101 12.62 18.85 1.35
N ASN A 102 13.27 18.66 2.50
CA ASN A 102 13.01 19.44 3.70
C ASN A 102 13.41 20.91 3.45
N THR A 103 12.55 21.84 3.81
CA THR A 103 12.79 23.27 3.68
C THR A 103 13.28 23.85 5.00
N ASP A 104 14.09 24.89 4.93
CA ASP A 104 14.54 25.60 6.14
C ASP A 104 13.40 26.42 6.78
N GLU A 105 13.61 26.84 8.02
CA GLU A 105 12.62 27.64 8.75
C GLU A 105 12.39 28.99 8.05
N GLY A 106 11.14 29.29 7.70
CA GLY A 106 10.75 30.52 7.01
C GLY A 106 10.73 30.43 5.49
N GLU A 107 11.13 29.31 4.89
CA GLU A 107 10.92 29.04 3.47
C GLU A 107 9.49 28.54 3.18
N GLU A 108 9.02 28.74 1.95
CA GLU A 108 7.72 28.24 1.50
C GLU A 108 7.76 26.71 1.31
N SER A 109 6.87 26.00 2.00
CA SER A 109 6.72 24.55 1.93
C SER A 109 5.40 24.15 1.26
N ASP A 110 5.40 23.06 0.50
CA ASP A 110 4.18 22.47 -0.06
C ASP A 110 3.38 21.72 1.02
N VAL A 111 4.08 21.13 2.00
CA VAL A 111 3.49 20.40 3.12
C VAL A 111 4.29 20.69 4.38
N THR A 112 3.61 20.86 5.52
CA THR A 112 4.24 20.95 6.83
C THR A 112 3.81 19.76 7.68
N ILE A 113 4.78 19.06 8.27
CA ILE A 113 4.55 17.92 9.15
C ILE A 113 4.98 18.30 10.57
N ASP A 114 4.05 18.17 11.51
CA ASP A 114 4.30 18.48 12.92
C ASP A 114 5.49 17.67 13.46
N GLY A 115 6.38 18.34 14.18
CA GLY A 115 7.64 17.75 14.68
C GLY A 115 8.69 17.40 13.61
N HIS A 116 8.41 17.54 12.31
CA HIS A 116 9.32 17.13 11.24
C HIS A 116 9.74 18.25 10.28
N GLY A 117 9.04 19.38 10.27
CA GLY A 117 9.36 20.56 9.47
C GLY A 117 8.55 20.68 8.17
N GLY A 118 8.98 21.61 7.33
CA GLY A 118 8.38 21.87 6.02
C GLY A 118 9.03 21.03 4.92
N PHE A 119 8.24 20.64 3.92
CA PHE A 119 8.72 19.86 2.77
C PHE A 119 8.23 20.47 1.47
N LYS A 120 9.11 20.50 0.48
CA LYS A 120 8.85 20.95 -0.88
C LYS A 120 8.98 19.77 -1.84
N LYS A 121 8.00 19.63 -2.74
CA LYS A 121 7.96 18.56 -3.72
C LYS A 121 9.16 18.64 -4.65
N THR A 122 9.72 17.47 -4.95
CA THR A 122 10.69 17.30 -6.04
C THR A 122 9.98 16.78 -7.27
N ASP A 123 10.72 16.57 -8.36
CA ASP A 123 10.26 15.88 -9.56
C ASP A 123 10.38 14.35 -9.49
N ILE A 124 10.72 13.80 -8.31
CA ILE A 124 10.88 12.36 -8.09
C ILE A 124 9.60 11.79 -7.45
N THR A 125 8.86 11.05 -8.27
CA THR A 125 7.56 10.43 -7.98
C THR A 125 7.61 8.89 -8.05
N GLU A 126 6.46 8.22 -7.88
CA GLU A 126 6.31 6.77 -8.06
C GLU A 126 6.81 6.24 -9.41
N GLU A 127 6.76 7.05 -10.48
CA GLU A 127 7.22 6.66 -11.83
C GLU A 127 8.73 6.38 -11.88
N HIS A 128 9.47 6.91 -10.91
CA HIS A 128 10.91 6.77 -10.81
C HIS A 128 11.33 5.57 -9.95
N LEU A 129 10.37 4.90 -9.31
CA LEU A 129 10.62 3.74 -8.47
C LEU A 129 10.34 2.46 -9.27
N LEU A 130 11.35 1.60 -9.36
CA LEU A 130 11.24 0.30 -10.01
C LEU A 130 10.66 -0.74 -9.05
N TRP A 131 11.17 -0.79 -7.82
CA TRP A 131 10.80 -1.82 -6.85
C TRP A 131 11.14 -1.40 -5.41
N ALA A 132 10.46 -1.98 -4.44
CA ALA A 132 10.83 -1.93 -3.02
C ALA A 132 11.15 -3.35 -2.53
N GLU A 133 12.32 -3.54 -1.93
CA GLU A 133 12.76 -4.84 -1.42
C GLU A 133 12.94 -4.78 0.10
N ALA A 134 12.26 -5.67 0.82
CA ALA A 134 12.43 -5.85 2.25
C ALA A 134 13.60 -6.81 2.52
N GLN A 135 14.45 -6.49 3.48
CA GLN A 135 15.49 -7.37 3.97
C GLN A 135 15.57 -7.31 5.49
N GLU A 136 16.03 -8.39 6.10
CA GLU A 136 16.38 -8.40 7.52
C GLU A 136 17.71 -7.65 7.75
N ASP A 137 17.78 -6.88 8.84
CA ASP A 137 19.03 -6.32 9.34
C ASP A 137 19.67 -7.29 10.34
N THR A 138 20.59 -8.10 9.85
CA THR A 138 21.31 -9.05 10.70
C THR A 138 22.48 -8.42 11.45
N ARG A 139 22.79 -7.12 11.23
CA ARG A 139 23.95 -6.45 11.85
C ARG A 139 23.77 -6.20 13.34
N THR A 140 22.53 -6.00 13.79
CA THR A 140 22.23 -5.56 15.16
C THR A 140 21.93 -6.69 16.14
N GLY A 141 21.86 -7.95 15.68
CA GLY A 141 21.45 -9.11 16.50
C GLY A 141 19.97 -9.13 16.90
N GLU A 142 19.25 -8.02 16.69
CA GLU A 142 17.79 -7.90 16.70
C GLU A 142 17.25 -8.04 15.28
N SER A 143 16.14 -8.77 15.09
CA SER A 143 15.47 -8.93 13.78
C SER A 143 14.75 -7.64 13.39
N LYS A 144 15.52 -6.63 12.95
CA LYS A 144 15.01 -5.38 12.37
C LYS A 144 14.82 -5.53 10.87
N GLY A 145 13.94 -4.70 10.31
CA GLY A 145 13.73 -4.63 8.87
C GLY A 145 14.52 -3.50 8.23
N ARG A 146 14.80 -3.66 6.94
CA ARG A 146 15.31 -2.62 6.04
C ARG A 146 14.52 -2.65 4.74
N ILE A 147 14.35 -1.49 4.13
CA ILE A 147 13.77 -1.38 2.79
C ILE A 147 14.76 -0.76 1.84
N PHE A 148 15.03 -1.46 0.74
CA PHE A 148 15.78 -0.95 -0.39
C PHE A 148 14.80 -0.42 -1.43
N LEU A 149 14.87 0.87 -1.71
CA LEU A 149 14.13 1.49 -2.80
C LEU A 149 15.00 1.47 -4.05
N ILE A 150 14.59 0.65 -5.00
CA ILE A 150 15.28 0.45 -6.28
C ILE A 150 14.66 1.39 -7.29
N PHE A 151 15.43 2.38 -7.75
CA PHE A 151 14.97 3.39 -8.71
C PHE A 151 15.21 2.94 -10.16
N THR A 152 14.42 3.47 -11.08
CA THR A 152 14.73 3.41 -12.52
C THR A 152 16.01 4.19 -12.81
N GLN A 153 16.61 4.01 -13.98
CA GLN A 153 17.80 4.78 -14.38
C GLN A 153 17.55 6.30 -14.34
N GLU A 154 16.39 6.74 -14.80
CA GLU A 154 15.98 8.15 -14.70
C GLU A 154 15.83 8.59 -13.24
N GLY A 155 15.19 7.76 -12.40
CA GLY A 155 15.06 8.00 -10.97
C GLY A 155 16.40 8.15 -10.27
N GLN A 156 17.37 7.27 -10.56
CA GLN A 156 18.73 7.35 -10.02
C GLN A 156 19.42 8.66 -10.42
N GLN A 157 19.28 9.10 -11.68
CA GLN A 157 19.85 10.37 -12.13
C GLN A 157 19.24 11.58 -11.43
N LYS A 158 17.93 11.58 -11.19
CA LYS A 158 17.24 12.65 -10.46
C LYS A 158 17.63 12.66 -8.99
N MET A 159 17.67 11.49 -8.34
CA MET A 159 18.14 11.34 -6.96
C MET A 159 19.58 11.83 -6.80
N GLN A 160 20.47 11.49 -7.74
CA GLN A 160 21.86 11.93 -7.73
C GLN A 160 21.97 13.46 -7.81
N LYS A 161 21.21 14.11 -8.69
CA LYS A 161 21.15 15.58 -8.78
C LYS A 161 20.61 16.21 -7.49
N LEU A 162 19.58 15.59 -6.90
CA LEU A 162 19.01 16.04 -5.63
C LEU A 162 20.07 16.00 -4.53
N PHE A 163 20.88 14.94 -4.44
CA PHE A 163 21.87 14.78 -3.37
C PHE A 163 23.04 15.76 -3.51
N GLN A 164 23.58 15.93 -4.71
CA GLN A 164 24.68 16.86 -4.99
C GLN A 164 24.37 18.32 -4.61
N GLY A 165 23.10 18.73 -4.76
CA GLY A 165 22.69 20.10 -4.45
C GLY A 165 22.29 20.35 -3.00
N ASN A 166 22.13 19.31 -2.18
CA ASN A 166 21.42 19.41 -0.89
C ASN A 166 22.12 18.65 0.25
N LEU A 167 23.46 18.56 0.21
CA LEU A 167 24.23 17.94 1.28
C LEU A 167 23.90 18.56 2.65
N GLY A 168 23.70 17.71 3.66
CA GLY A 168 23.33 18.12 5.02
C GLY A 168 21.84 18.41 5.22
N SER A 169 21.06 18.52 4.14
CA SER A 169 19.59 18.63 4.19
C SER A 169 18.96 17.26 4.46
N SER A 170 17.63 17.23 4.56
CA SER A 170 16.87 15.98 4.65
C SER A 170 15.86 15.86 3.52
N ILE A 171 15.55 14.64 3.12
CA ILE A 171 14.43 14.34 2.24
C ILE A 171 13.37 13.55 3.02
N GLY A 172 12.11 13.74 2.65
CA GLY A 172 10.99 12.95 3.13
C GLY A 172 10.49 12.02 2.03
N LEU A 173 10.26 10.76 2.36
CA LEU A 173 9.50 9.83 1.55
C LEU A 173 8.03 9.92 1.95
N PHE A 174 7.20 10.35 1.01
CA PHE A 174 5.76 10.46 1.20
C PHE A 174 5.06 9.37 0.41
N VAL A 175 4.23 8.56 1.06
CA VAL A 175 3.38 7.56 0.42
C VAL A 175 1.93 7.91 0.70
N ARG A 176 1.12 8.06 -0.34
CA ARG A 176 -0.29 8.49 -0.24
C ARG A 176 -0.45 9.77 0.60
N GLY A 177 0.47 10.72 0.39
CA GLY A 177 0.49 12.02 1.06
C GLY A 177 0.94 12.00 2.54
N ARG A 178 1.39 10.87 3.07
CA ARG A 178 1.88 10.75 4.46
C ARG A 178 3.39 10.56 4.49
N LEU A 179 4.08 11.27 5.37
CA LEU A 179 5.51 11.08 5.62
C LEU A 179 5.73 9.69 6.23
N VAL A 180 6.46 8.83 5.51
CA VAL A 180 6.80 7.47 5.96
C VAL A 180 8.23 7.41 6.50
N SER A 181 9.14 8.15 5.88
CA SER A 181 10.55 8.18 6.29
C SER A 181 11.16 9.55 6.03
N LYS A 182 12.10 9.95 6.90
CA LYS A 182 12.92 11.15 6.75
C LYS A 182 14.38 10.71 6.74
N LEU A 183 15.09 11.03 5.66
CA LEU A 183 16.48 10.63 5.43
C LEU A 183 17.36 11.87 5.34
N ARG A 184 18.49 11.86 6.02
CA ARG A 184 19.49 12.93 5.89
C ARG A 184 20.41 12.63 4.70
N ILE A 185 20.73 13.66 3.92
CA ILE A 185 21.69 13.56 2.82
C ILE A 185 23.08 13.78 3.42
N ASP A 186 23.81 12.69 3.68
CA ASP A 186 25.15 12.75 4.26
C ASP A 186 26.27 12.51 3.22
N VAL A 187 25.90 12.12 2.00
CA VAL A 187 26.82 11.92 0.86
C VAL A 187 26.26 12.57 -0.40
N GLU A 188 27.14 13.08 -1.25
CA GLU A 188 26.76 13.68 -2.53
C GLU A 188 26.58 12.64 -3.64
N ILE A 189 27.17 11.45 -3.51
CA ILE A 189 27.13 10.39 -4.50
C ILE A 189 26.37 9.21 -3.92
N ILE A 190 25.35 8.79 -4.67
CA ILE A 190 24.57 7.59 -4.39
C ILE A 190 25.26 6.44 -5.12
N GLU A 191 26.02 5.63 -4.38
CA GLU A 191 26.65 4.43 -4.94
C GLU A 191 25.65 3.26 -5.05
N ASP A 192 24.62 3.24 -4.19
CA ASP A 192 23.67 2.14 -4.01
C ASP A 192 22.19 2.60 -3.97
N ASN A 193 21.26 1.68 -3.75
CA ASN A 193 19.85 2.00 -3.53
C ASN A 193 19.64 2.86 -2.27
N ILE A 194 18.54 3.63 -2.23
CA ILE A 194 18.14 4.31 -0.99
C ILE A 194 17.68 3.25 0.01
N VAL A 195 18.25 3.27 1.21
CA VAL A 195 17.92 2.34 2.28
C VAL A 195 17.14 3.06 3.38
N ILE A 196 16.00 2.49 3.76
CA ILE A 196 15.27 2.86 4.97
C ILE A 196 15.63 1.83 6.04
N ASP A 197 16.45 2.25 7.01
CA ASP A 197 16.93 1.42 8.10
C ASP A 197 16.04 1.51 9.35
N ASN A 198 16.33 0.64 10.32
CA ASN A 198 15.71 0.62 11.66
C ASN A 198 14.18 0.45 11.64
N ILE A 199 13.65 -0.29 10.66
CA ILE A 199 12.24 -0.68 10.67
C ILE A 199 12.04 -1.70 11.81
N PRO A 200 10.97 -1.59 12.62
CA PRO A 200 10.82 -2.38 13.85
C PRO A 200 10.98 -3.88 13.70
N SER A 201 10.60 -4.44 12.55
CA SER A 201 10.84 -5.85 12.21
C SER A 201 10.91 -6.06 10.70
N TYR A 202 11.42 -7.23 10.28
CA TYR A 202 11.40 -7.64 8.88
C TYR A 202 9.96 -7.73 8.34
N GLU A 203 9.00 -8.22 9.12
CA GLU A 203 7.60 -8.33 8.69
C GLU A 203 6.98 -6.96 8.41
N VAL A 204 7.31 -5.94 9.20
CA VAL A 204 6.85 -4.56 8.93
C VAL A 204 7.46 -4.03 7.63
N ALA A 205 8.72 -4.34 7.36
CA ALA A 205 9.38 -4.00 6.10
C ALA A 205 8.70 -4.72 4.92
N GLU A 206 8.41 -6.01 5.04
CA GLU A 206 7.73 -6.80 4.01
C GLU A 206 6.32 -6.25 3.71
N ILE A 207 5.56 -5.87 4.74
CA ILE A 207 4.25 -5.22 4.57
C ILE A 207 4.38 -3.94 3.74
N PHE A 208 5.38 -3.11 4.04
CA PHE A 208 5.64 -1.88 3.28
C PHE A 208 6.03 -2.18 1.83
N ALA A 209 6.94 -3.13 1.60
CA ALA A 209 7.36 -3.53 0.27
C ALA A 209 6.18 -4.06 -0.57
N ASP A 210 5.34 -4.91 0.00
CA ASP A 210 4.11 -5.39 -0.63
C ASP A 210 3.19 -4.22 -1.04
N ASP A 211 2.90 -3.31 -0.11
CA ASP A 211 1.99 -2.19 -0.35
C ASP A 211 2.50 -1.27 -1.46
N VAL A 212 3.81 -1.00 -1.49
CA VAL A 212 4.46 -0.20 -2.53
C VAL A 212 4.44 -0.94 -3.86
N ASN A 213 4.92 -2.18 -3.92
CA ASN A 213 5.03 -2.92 -5.17
C ASN A 213 3.67 -3.21 -5.81
N VAL A 214 2.66 -3.56 -5.00
CA VAL A 214 1.28 -3.72 -5.48
C VAL A 214 0.76 -2.38 -6.00
N GLY A 215 0.97 -1.28 -5.27
CA GLY A 215 0.57 0.05 -5.72
C GLY A 215 1.22 0.49 -7.03
N LEU A 216 2.50 0.18 -7.22
CA LEU A 216 3.25 0.52 -8.44
C LEU A 216 2.81 -0.30 -9.65
N HIS A 217 2.64 -1.62 -9.45
CA HIS A 217 2.65 -2.58 -10.55
C HIS A 217 1.32 -3.29 -10.81
N VAL A 218 0.34 -3.16 -9.92
CA VAL A 218 -0.94 -3.87 -10.00
C VAL A 218 -2.08 -2.89 -10.18
N ILE A 219 -2.93 -3.17 -11.17
CA ILE A 219 -4.18 -2.45 -11.41
C ILE A 219 -5.34 -3.40 -11.12
N PHE A 220 -6.23 -2.98 -10.22
CA PHE A 220 -7.45 -3.70 -9.90
C PHE A 220 -8.63 -3.06 -10.63
N THR A 221 -9.44 -3.88 -11.29
CA THR A 221 -10.74 -3.47 -11.87
C THR A 221 -11.83 -4.42 -11.42
N THR A 222 -13.02 -3.90 -11.11
CA THR A 222 -14.17 -4.71 -10.69
C THR A 222 -15.10 -5.01 -11.85
N HIS A 223 -15.79 -6.16 -11.78
CA HIS A 223 -16.96 -6.52 -12.61
C HIS A 223 -18.26 -6.35 -11.84
#